data_AF-A0A8D0YWM8-F1
#
_entry.id   AF-A0A8D0YWM8-F1
#
_cell.length_a   1.000
_cell.length_b   1.000
_cell.length_c   1.000
_cell.angle_alpha   90.00
_cell.angle_beta   90.00
_cell.angle_gamma   90.00
#
_symmetry.space_group_name_H-M   'P 1'
#
loop_
_entity.id
_entity.type
_entity.pdbx_description
1 polymer ?
#
loop_
_entity_poly.entity_id
_entity_poly.type
_entity_poly.pdbx_seq_one_letter_code
_entity_poly.pdbx_strand_id
1 'polypeptide(L)'
;LSQSLLRNEALSVTALEELPTELFPPLFTAAFAGRHNEILKAMVQAWPFPCLPLGALMKEHQPRLETFQAALDGLDVLLAQEIRSRCLKMPLETLSITNCLISESDLMHLSQCPSISQLKDLGLNGVNLTSMSSRPLQVLIERASATLQDLDLDECGIMDSQFSALLPALSCCSQLTTFSFCGNPISMAVLESLLHHTVGLSKLSHVLYPAPLESYEDVRGTLHLGCLAQLHTWMKQMLQESGRPGMVWFSANPCPHCGDWTFYDPEPILCPCYMPV
;
A
#
# COMPACT_ATOMS: atom_id res chain seq x y z
N LEU A 1 -32.56 6.69 8.16
CA LEU A 1 -32.32 5.93 6.90
C LEU A 1 -31.15 4.97 7.06
N SER A 2 -29.95 5.42 7.44
CA SER A 2 -28.79 4.54 7.67
C SER A 2 -29.05 3.44 8.72
N GLN A 3 -29.53 3.80 9.92
CA GLN A 3 -29.83 2.82 10.97
C GLN A 3 -30.98 1.86 10.62
N SER A 4 -31.94 2.26 9.77
CA SER A 4 -33.05 1.40 9.35
C SER A 4 -32.64 0.41 8.25
N LEU A 5 -31.69 0.80 7.39
CA LEU A 5 -31.14 -0.06 6.33
C LEU A 5 -30.20 -1.12 6.90
N LEU A 6 -29.35 -0.76 7.87
CA LEU A 6 -28.42 -1.68 8.53
C LEU A 6 -29.09 -2.71 9.44
N ARG A 7 -30.35 -2.44 9.85
CA ARG A 7 -31.15 -3.36 10.67
C ARG A 7 -31.76 -4.50 9.86
N ASN A 8 -31.73 -4.40 8.53
CA ASN A 8 -32.27 -5.39 7.62
C ASN A 8 -31.11 -6.24 7.11
N GLU A 9 -30.95 -7.44 7.67
CA GLU A 9 -29.82 -8.35 7.38
C GLU A 9 -29.78 -8.86 5.92
N ALA A 10 -30.74 -8.47 5.07
CA ALA A 10 -30.89 -8.94 3.70
C ALA A 10 -30.96 -7.79 2.66
N LEU A 11 -29.94 -6.93 2.62
CA LEU A 11 -29.76 -6.03 1.46
C LEU A 11 -29.15 -6.85 0.31
N SER A 12 -29.90 -7.00 -0.79
CA SER A 12 -29.39 -7.63 -2.01
C SER A 12 -28.51 -6.66 -2.81
N VAL A 13 -27.56 -7.20 -3.58
CA VAL A 13 -26.71 -6.41 -4.51
C VAL A 13 -27.57 -5.53 -5.42
N THR A 14 -28.69 -6.05 -5.92
CA THR A 14 -29.63 -5.31 -6.78
C THR A 14 -30.29 -4.13 -6.07
N ALA A 15 -30.58 -4.24 -4.77
CA ALA A 15 -31.11 -3.11 -4.00
C ALA A 15 -30.05 -2.02 -3.75
N LEU A 16 -28.76 -2.42 -3.70
CA LEU A 16 -27.65 -1.49 -3.58
C LEU A 16 -27.33 -0.79 -4.92
N GLU A 17 -27.58 -1.44 -6.06
CA GLU A 17 -27.45 -0.82 -7.40
C GLU A 17 -28.39 0.37 -7.61
N GLU A 18 -29.57 0.37 -6.97
CA GLU A 18 -30.54 1.47 -7.04
C GLU A 18 -30.27 2.57 -6.01
N LEU A 19 -29.30 2.36 -5.11
CA LEU A 19 -28.97 3.30 -4.05
C LEU A 19 -28.18 4.49 -4.63
N PRO A 20 -28.55 5.75 -4.29
CA PRO A 20 -27.74 6.92 -4.62
C PRO A 20 -26.30 6.75 -4.15
N THR A 21 -25.33 7.06 -5.04
CA THR A 21 -23.90 6.85 -4.77
C THR A 21 -23.42 7.65 -3.56
N GLU A 22 -24.04 8.79 -3.25
CA GLU A 22 -23.73 9.63 -2.08
C GLU A 22 -23.99 8.90 -0.75
N LEU A 23 -24.82 7.86 -0.74
CA LEU A 23 -25.13 7.08 0.45
C LEU A 23 -24.17 5.91 0.66
N PHE A 24 -23.38 5.53 -0.35
CA PHE A 24 -22.44 4.40 -0.24
C PHE A 24 -21.35 4.64 0.81
N PRO A 25 -20.55 5.73 0.78
CA PRO A 25 -19.51 5.92 1.78
C PRO A 25 -20.02 5.95 3.24
N PRO A 26 -21.06 6.72 3.61
CA PRO A 26 -21.53 6.74 5.00
C PRO A 26 -22.20 5.43 5.42
N LEU A 27 -22.88 4.72 4.51
CA LEU A 27 -23.47 3.41 4.81
C LEU A 27 -22.38 2.33 4.97
N PHE A 28 -21.30 2.41 4.20
CA PHE A 28 -20.17 1.49 4.25
C PHE A 28 -19.42 1.61 5.57
N THR A 29 -19.10 2.84 5.99
CA THR A 29 -18.50 3.10 7.31
C THR A 29 -19.40 2.60 8.44
N ALA A 30 -20.72 2.81 8.34
CA ALA A 30 -21.65 2.35 9.37
C ALA A 30 -21.85 0.83 9.37
N ALA A 31 -21.85 0.18 8.20
CA ALA A 31 -21.87 -1.29 8.08
C ALA A 31 -20.61 -1.91 8.68
N PHE A 32 -19.45 -1.31 8.41
CA PHE A 32 -18.16 -1.72 8.95
C PHE A 32 -18.11 -1.56 10.48
N ALA A 33 -18.44 -0.37 11.00
CA ALA A 33 -18.47 -0.10 12.43
C ALA A 33 -19.49 -0.99 13.18
N GLY A 34 -20.64 -1.25 12.54
CA GLY A 34 -21.71 -2.11 13.05
C GLY A 34 -21.48 -3.61 12.86
N ARG A 35 -20.40 -4.02 12.18
CA ARG A 35 -20.05 -5.43 11.89
C ARG A 35 -21.12 -6.17 11.09
N HIS A 36 -21.74 -5.48 10.16
CA HIS A 36 -22.75 -6.04 9.28
C HIS A 36 -22.08 -6.72 8.07
N ASN A 37 -21.45 -7.88 8.30
CA ASN A 37 -20.58 -8.57 7.34
C ASN A 37 -21.25 -8.84 5.98
N GLU A 38 -22.48 -9.37 5.96
CA GLU A 38 -23.20 -9.65 4.71
C GLU A 38 -23.55 -8.37 3.93
N ILE A 39 -23.91 -7.30 4.64
CA ILE A 39 -24.18 -5.98 4.04
C ILE A 39 -22.88 -5.41 3.47
N LEU A 40 -21.79 -5.50 4.22
CA LEU A 40 -20.47 -5.03 3.79
C LEU A 40 -20.00 -5.75 2.52
N LYS A 41 -20.14 -7.08 2.49
CA LYS A 41 -19.86 -7.91 1.31
C LYS A 41 -20.68 -7.46 0.10
N ALA A 42 -21.98 -7.30 0.25
CA ALA A 42 -22.86 -6.84 -0.82
C ALA A 42 -22.53 -5.40 -1.28
N MET A 43 -22.12 -4.52 -0.36
CA MET A 43 -21.70 -3.15 -0.67
C MET A 43 -20.40 -3.09 -1.46
N VAL A 44 -19.41 -3.93 -1.12
CA VAL A 44 -18.18 -4.03 -1.92
C VAL A 44 -18.48 -4.61 -3.30
N GLN A 45 -19.39 -5.58 -3.40
CA GLN A 45 -19.83 -6.14 -4.70
C GLN A 45 -20.53 -5.12 -5.61
N ALA A 46 -21.25 -4.17 -5.02
CA ALA A 46 -21.95 -3.10 -5.73
C ALA A 46 -21.18 -1.77 -5.73
N TRP A 47 -19.88 -1.79 -5.42
CA TRP A 47 -19.13 -0.55 -5.16
C TRP A 47 -19.09 0.36 -6.40
N PRO A 48 -19.62 1.60 -6.32
CA PRO A 48 -19.82 2.43 -7.50
C PRO A 48 -18.61 3.32 -7.85
N PHE A 49 -17.53 3.25 -7.08
CA PHE A 49 -16.38 4.16 -7.19
C PHE A 49 -15.10 3.43 -7.65
N PRO A 50 -14.18 4.12 -8.34
CA PRO A 50 -12.91 3.55 -8.79
C PRO A 50 -11.88 3.35 -7.65
N CYS A 51 -12.18 3.83 -6.44
CA CYS A 51 -11.33 3.73 -5.26
C CYS A 51 -12.09 3.01 -4.13
N LEU A 52 -11.49 1.94 -3.61
CA LEU A 52 -12.02 1.18 -2.47
C LEU A 52 -11.05 1.30 -1.27
N PRO A 53 -11.33 2.19 -0.30
CA PRO A 53 -10.43 2.46 0.82
C PRO A 53 -10.65 1.47 1.97
N LEU A 54 -10.23 0.21 1.82
CA LEU A 54 -10.29 -0.77 2.92
C LEU A 54 -9.38 -0.35 4.09
N GLY A 55 -8.22 0.26 3.80
CA GLY A 55 -7.26 0.72 4.81
C GLY A 55 -7.74 1.88 5.70
N ALA A 56 -8.50 2.84 5.16
CA ALA A 56 -8.96 4.00 5.94
C ALA A 56 -9.94 3.59 7.06
N LEU A 57 -10.76 2.56 6.82
CA LEU A 57 -11.70 2.03 7.80
C LEU A 57 -11.02 1.36 9.00
N MET A 58 -9.83 0.79 8.78
CA MET A 58 -9.05 0.06 9.79
C MET A 58 -8.45 1.00 10.84
N LYS A 59 -8.05 2.22 10.43
CA LYS A 59 -7.49 3.23 11.35
C LYS A 59 -8.53 3.73 12.37
N GLU A 60 -9.80 3.75 11.99
CA GLU A 60 -10.88 4.26 12.84
C GLU A 60 -11.52 3.20 13.75
N HIS A 61 -11.52 1.92 13.35
CA HIS A 61 -12.18 0.84 14.08
C HIS A 61 -11.33 -0.43 14.01
N GLN A 62 -10.86 -0.97 15.15
CA GLN A 62 -10.20 -2.30 15.20
C GLN A 62 -11.18 -3.37 14.68
N PRO A 63 -11.03 -3.87 13.44
CA PRO A 63 -12.00 -4.78 12.87
C PRO A 63 -11.70 -6.21 13.31
N ARG A 64 -12.76 -7.01 13.47
CA ARG A 64 -12.59 -8.45 13.58
C ARG A 64 -12.28 -9.02 12.20
N LEU A 65 -11.45 -10.07 12.17
CA LEU A 65 -11.07 -10.82 10.97
C LEU A 65 -12.26 -11.13 10.05
N GLU A 66 -13.42 -11.47 10.62
CA GLU A 66 -14.66 -11.81 9.89
C GLU A 66 -15.23 -10.64 9.06
N THR A 67 -15.19 -9.40 9.58
CA THR A 67 -15.70 -8.23 8.86
C THR A 67 -14.79 -7.87 7.70
N PHE A 68 -13.48 -8.00 7.88
CA PHE A 68 -12.51 -7.81 6.81
C PHE A 68 -12.62 -8.91 5.74
N GLN A 69 -12.75 -10.18 6.15
CA GLN A 69 -12.98 -11.29 5.24
C GLN A 69 -14.22 -11.06 4.37
N ALA A 70 -15.31 -10.54 4.94
CA ALA A 70 -16.50 -10.22 4.17
C ALA A 70 -16.26 -9.13 3.11
N ALA A 71 -15.40 -8.14 3.41
CA ALA A 71 -15.00 -7.13 2.44
C ALA A 71 -14.11 -7.72 1.33
N LEU A 72 -13.18 -8.62 1.68
CA LEU A 72 -12.36 -9.35 0.70
C LEU A 72 -13.21 -10.26 -0.18
N ASP A 73 -14.13 -11.03 0.39
CA ASP A 73 -15.09 -11.84 -0.36
C ASP A 73 -15.94 -10.98 -1.32
N GLY A 74 -16.31 -9.77 -0.87
CA GLY A 74 -17.04 -8.81 -1.67
C GLY A 74 -16.20 -8.30 -2.84
N LEU A 75 -14.92 -8.03 -2.57
CA LEU A 75 -13.93 -7.61 -3.55
C LEU A 75 -13.66 -8.73 -4.57
N ASP A 76 -13.51 -9.98 -4.14
CA ASP A 76 -13.34 -11.15 -5.03
C ASP A 76 -14.50 -11.25 -6.02
N VAL A 77 -15.72 -11.08 -5.52
CA VAL A 77 -16.92 -11.11 -6.37
C VAL A 77 -17.00 -9.88 -7.26
N LEU A 78 -16.65 -8.68 -6.79
CA LEU A 78 -16.55 -7.46 -7.61
C LEU A 78 -15.58 -7.66 -8.79
N LEU A 79 -14.37 -8.16 -8.49
CA LEU A 79 -13.31 -8.42 -9.46
C LEU A 79 -13.69 -9.56 -10.44
N ALA A 80 -14.43 -10.57 -9.98
CA ALA A 80 -14.94 -11.65 -10.82
C ALA A 80 -16.15 -11.23 -11.70
N GLN A 81 -16.96 -10.29 -11.21
CA GLN A 81 -18.17 -9.81 -11.90
C GLN A 81 -17.88 -8.75 -12.96
N GLU A 82 -16.67 -8.19 -13.04
CA GLU A 82 -16.25 -7.24 -14.08
C GLU A 82 -16.41 -7.80 -15.52
N ILE A 83 -16.53 -9.13 -15.66
CA ILE A 83 -16.79 -9.82 -16.94
C ILE A 83 -18.29 -9.83 -17.33
N ARG A 84 -19.22 -9.54 -16.40
CA ARG A 84 -20.68 -9.68 -16.63
C ARG A 84 -21.60 -8.60 -16.05
N SER A 85 -21.18 -7.78 -15.09
CA SER A 85 -22.09 -6.85 -14.41
C SER A 85 -21.87 -5.40 -14.85
N ARG A 86 -22.97 -4.63 -14.88
CA ARG A 86 -22.97 -3.18 -15.11
C ARG A 86 -22.49 -2.38 -13.88
N CYS A 87 -21.95 -3.04 -12.85
CA CYS A 87 -21.76 -2.47 -11.52
C CYS A 87 -20.52 -1.60 -11.40
N LEU A 88 -19.44 -1.94 -12.09
CA LEU A 88 -18.33 -1.01 -12.32
C LEU A 88 -18.59 -0.30 -13.65
N LYS A 89 -19.08 0.96 -13.60
CA LYS A 89 -19.06 1.82 -14.80
C LYS A 89 -17.63 2.06 -15.30
N MET A 90 -16.64 1.86 -14.43
CA MET A 90 -15.21 2.07 -14.64
C MET A 90 -14.40 1.01 -13.87
N PRO A 91 -13.27 0.53 -14.39
CA PRO A 91 -12.42 -0.44 -13.71
C PRO A 91 -11.88 0.08 -12.37
N LEU A 92 -11.56 -0.83 -11.43
CA LEU A 92 -10.92 -0.45 -10.17
C LEU A 92 -9.50 0.08 -10.46
N GLU A 93 -9.25 1.34 -10.13
CA GLU A 93 -7.95 2.00 -10.38
C GLU A 93 -7.11 2.09 -9.09
N THR A 94 -7.74 2.15 -7.92
CA THR A 94 -7.04 2.31 -6.63
C THR A 94 -7.46 1.23 -5.64
N LEU A 95 -6.49 0.46 -5.14
CA LEU A 95 -6.66 -0.52 -4.06
C LEU A 95 -5.72 -0.17 -2.90
N SER A 96 -6.29 0.20 -1.75
CA SER A 96 -5.52 0.52 -0.54
C SER A 96 -5.97 -0.36 0.63
N ILE A 97 -5.08 -1.23 1.08
CA ILE A 97 -5.24 -2.11 2.25
C ILE A 97 -4.16 -1.73 3.26
N THR A 98 -4.54 -1.13 4.40
CA THR A 98 -3.59 -0.51 5.33
C THR A 98 -3.76 -1.04 6.75
N ASN A 99 -2.66 -1.39 7.43
CA ASN A 99 -2.62 -1.93 8.79
C ASN A 99 -3.47 -3.18 8.99
N CYS A 100 -3.53 -4.05 7.98
CA CYS A 100 -4.37 -5.26 7.96
C CYS A 100 -3.60 -6.54 8.24
N LEU A 101 -4.25 -7.48 8.93
CA LEU A 101 -3.85 -8.89 8.94
C LEU A 101 -4.44 -9.57 7.70
N ILE A 102 -3.66 -9.61 6.62
CA ILE A 102 -3.94 -10.40 5.42
C ILE A 102 -3.25 -11.76 5.60
N SER A 103 -3.88 -12.85 5.16
CA SER A 103 -3.21 -14.16 5.07
C SER A 103 -2.51 -14.33 3.72
N GLU A 104 -1.55 -15.24 3.62
CA GLU A 104 -0.90 -15.53 2.32
C GLU A 104 -1.92 -16.00 1.27
N SER A 105 -2.95 -16.76 1.68
CA SER A 105 -4.05 -17.16 0.80
C SER A 105 -4.82 -15.97 0.25
N ASP A 106 -5.15 -14.98 1.06
CA ASP A 106 -5.87 -13.78 0.62
C ASP A 106 -5.05 -13.03 -0.43
N LEU A 107 -3.75 -12.86 -0.19
CA LEU A 107 -2.85 -12.20 -1.15
C LEU A 107 -2.71 -13.01 -2.44
N MET A 108 -2.69 -14.34 -2.35
CA MET A 108 -2.73 -15.24 -3.51
C MET A 108 -4.03 -15.09 -4.30
N HIS A 109 -5.18 -14.98 -3.64
CA HIS A 109 -6.45 -14.73 -4.30
C HIS A 109 -6.45 -13.38 -5.02
N LEU A 110 -6.03 -12.31 -4.35
CA LEU A 110 -5.90 -10.98 -4.95
C LEU A 110 -5.01 -11.00 -6.19
N SER A 111 -3.85 -11.67 -6.13
CA SER A 111 -2.91 -11.79 -7.26
C SER A 111 -3.50 -12.50 -8.49
N GLN A 112 -4.56 -13.31 -8.32
CA GLN A 112 -5.20 -14.03 -9.42
C GLN A 112 -6.30 -13.20 -10.10
N CYS A 113 -6.78 -12.14 -9.45
CA CYS A 113 -7.90 -11.34 -9.93
C CYS A 113 -7.57 -10.62 -11.27
N PRO A 114 -8.46 -10.72 -12.28
CA PRO A 114 -8.27 -10.06 -13.58
C PRO A 114 -8.11 -8.54 -13.49
N SER A 115 -8.88 -7.87 -12.64
CA SER A 115 -8.93 -6.40 -12.58
C SER A 115 -7.66 -5.75 -12.02
N ILE A 116 -6.77 -6.51 -11.38
CA ILE A 116 -5.48 -6.02 -10.88
C ILE A 116 -4.64 -5.40 -12.01
N SER A 117 -4.81 -5.85 -13.26
CA SER A 117 -4.08 -5.29 -14.41
C SER A 117 -4.46 -3.85 -14.74
N GLN A 118 -5.53 -3.31 -14.16
CA GLN A 118 -6.01 -1.96 -14.38
C GLN A 118 -5.67 -1.00 -13.22
N LEU A 119 -5.07 -1.53 -12.14
CA LEU A 119 -4.68 -0.72 -10.98
C LEU A 119 -3.61 0.30 -11.33
N LYS A 120 -3.88 1.55 -10.98
CA LYS A 120 -2.94 2.65 -10.98
C LYS A 120 -2.30 2.82 -9.60
N ASP A 121 -3.06 2.58 -8.53
CA ASP A 121 -2.58 2.80 -7.16
C ASP A 121 -2.75 1.54 -6.34
N LEU A 122 -1.66 1.05 -5.76
CA LEU A 122 -1.63 -0.08 -4.84
C LEU A 122 -0.97 0.33 -3.53
N GLY A 123 -1.75 0.36 -2.46
CA GLY A 123 -1.25 0.56 -1.10
C GLY A 123 -1.44 -0.69 -0.25
N LEU A 124 -0.35 -1.20 0.33
CA LEU A 124 -0.33 -2.32 1.28
C LEU A 124 0.29 -1.91 2.63
N ASN A 125 0.40 -0.60 2.88
CA ASN A 125 1.07 -0.04 4.06
C ASN A 125 0.67 -0.74 5.37
N GLY A 126 1.64 -1.22 6.15
CA GLY A 126 1.40 -1.85 7.44
C GLY A 126 0.78 -3.25 7.37
N VAL A 127 0.68 -3.85 6.18
CA VAL A 127 0.36 -5.28 6.04
C VAL A 127 1.58 -6.11 6.40
N ASN A 128 1.47 -7.01 7.38
CA ASN A 128 2.62 -7.81 7.81
C ASN A 128 2.96 -8.91 6.76
N LEU A 129 4.03 -8.70 6.01
CA LEU A 129 4.55 -9.63 4.99
C LEU A 129 5.75 -10.45 5.46
N THR A 130 6.22 -10.27 6.69
CA THR A 130 7.49 -10.84 7.21
C THR A 130 7.59 -12.36 7.05
N SER A 131 6.50 -13.09 7.26
CA SER A 131 6.45 -14.56 7.22
C SER A 131 5.81 -15.13 5.96
N MET A 132 5.56 -14.30 4.94
CA MET A 132 4.89 -14.71 3.71
C MET A 132 5.88 -15.00 2.59
N SER A 133 5.49 -15.87 1.66
CA SER A 133 6.17 -15.98 0.38
C SER A 133 6.18 -14.62 -0.35
N SER A 134 7.26 -14.28 -1.06
CA SER A 134 7.29 -13.09 -1.93
C SER A 134 6.49 -13.26 -3.21
N ARG A 135 6.14 -14.51 -3.58
CA ARG A 135 5.49 -14.85 -4.84
C ARG A 135 4.12 -14.19 -5.07
N PRO A 136 3.19 -14.17 -4.10
CA PRO A 136 1.88 -13.55 -4.30
C PRO A 136 1.99 -12.04 -4.58
N LEU A 137 2.84 -11.34 -3.81
CA LEU A 137 3.12 -9.92 -4.01
C LEU A 137 3.81 -9.65 -5.35
N GLN A 138 4.79 -10.48 -5.72
CA GLN A 138 5.48 -10.39 -7.01
C GLN A 138 4.48 -10.50 -8.17
N VAL A 139 3.61 -11.50 -8.16
CA VAL A 139 2.59 -11.71 -9.21
C VAL A 139 1.61 -10.54 -9.26
N LEU A 140 1.22 -10.01 -8.10
CA LEU A 140 0.30 -8.87 -8.02
C LEU A 140 0.92 -7.63 -8.69
N ILE A 141 2.18 -7.28 -8.36
CA ILE A 141 2.90 -6.17 -9.00
C ILE A 141 3.11 -6.43 -10.49
N GLU A 142 3.51 -7.65 -10.87
CA GLU A 142 3.76 -8.01 -12.26
C GLU A 142 2.52 -7.82 -13.14
N ARG A 143 1.34 -8.17 -12.62
CA ARG A 143 0.07 -8.01 -13.34
C ARG A 143 -0.34 -6.54 -13.49
N ALA A 144 -0.09 -5.72 -12.48
CA ALA A 144 -0.38 -4.28 -12.51
C ALA A 144 0.71 -3.45 -13.23
N SER A 145 1.85 -4.05 -13.59
CA SER A 145 3.04 -3.32 -14.07
C SER A 145 2.79 -2.40 -15.28
N ALA A 146 1.82 -2.70 -16.13
CA ALA A 146 1.49 -1.87 -17.29
C ALA A 146 0.78 -0.56 -16.95
N THR A 147 0.13 -0.46 -15.79
CA THR A 147 -0.80 0.62 -15.41
C THR A 147 -0.43 1.30 -14.10
N LEU A 148 0.30 0.60 -13.22
CA LEU A 148 0.68 1.05 -11.88
C LEU A 148 1.50 2.34 -11.91
N GLN A 149 1.01 3.35 -11.21
CA GLN A 149 1.57 4.69 -11.03
C GLN A 149 2.06 4.90 -9.60
N ASP A 150 1.29 4.48 -8.59
CA ASP A 150 1.66 4.65 -7.19
C ASP A 150 1.69 3.29 -6.47
N LEU A 151 2.83 3.01 -5.83
CA LEU A 151 3.04 1.80 -5.02
C LEU A 151 3.49 2.18 -3.60
N ASP A 152 2.69 1.82 -2.60
CA ASP A 152 2.99 2.02 -1.18
C ASP A 152 3.10 0.67 -0.48
N LEU A 153 4.31 0.32 -0.06
CA LEU A 153 4.67 -0.87 0.71
C LEU A 153 5.28 -0.50 2.07
N ASP A 154 4.93 0.65 2.62
CA ASP A 154 5.46 1.08 3.91
C ASP A 154 5.11 0.08 5.04
N GLU A 155 5.96 -0.02 6.05
CA GLU A 155 5.73 -0.81 7.28
C GLU A 155 5.34 -2.28 7.06
N CYS A 156 5.70 -2.87 5.92
CA CYS A 156 5.29 -4.23 5.59
C CYS A 156 6.15 -5.34 6.23
N GLY A 157 7.28 -4.98 6.85
CA GLY A 157 8.26 -5.94 7.38
C GLY A 157 8.97 -6.75 6.28
N ILE A 158 9.04 -6.24 5.06
CA ILE A 158 9.70 -6.90 3.92
C ILE A 158 11.21 -6.95 4.16
N MET A 159 11.77 -8.14 4.10
CA MET A 159 13.22 -8.37 4.21
C MET A 159 13.92 -8.33 2.85
N ASP A 160 15.25 -8.18 2.86
CA ASP A 160 16.11 -8.13 1.66
C ASP A 160 15.81 -9.20 0.60
N SER A 161 15.64 -10.46 1.01
CA SER A 161 15.39 -11.58 0.10
C SER A 161 14.02 -11.49 -0.57
N GLN A 162 13.00 -11.08 0.19
CA GLN A 162 11.66 -10.87 -0.33
C GLN A 162 11.64 -9.67 -1.28
N PHE A 163 12.26 -8.56 -0.89
CA PHE A 163 12.35 -7.36 -1.72
C PHE A 163 13.09 -7.62 -3.03
N SER A 164 14.22 -8.34 -2.97
CA SER A 164 15.00 -8.71 -4.16
C SER A 164 14.18 -9.53 -5.16
N ALA A 165 13.23 -10.35 -4.68
CA ALA A 165 12.32 -11.10 -5.54
C ALA A 165 11.27 -10.21 -6.24
N LEU A 166 10.99 -9.00 -5.74
CA LEU A 166 10.07 -8.04 -6.35
C LEU A 166 10.72 -7.24 -7.50
N LEU A 167 12.05 -7.11 -7.50
CA LEU A 167 12.80 -6.27 -8.44
C LEU A 167 12.47 -6.54 -9.92
N PRO A 168 12.33 -7.81 -10.39
CA PRO A 168 11.94 -8.06 -11.78
C PRO A 168 10.57 -7.48 -12.13
N ALA A 169 9.58 -7.63 -11.24
CA ALA A 169 8.23 -7.09 -11.47
C ALA A 169 8.23 -5.55 -11.43
N LEU A 170 8.98 -4.95 -10.49
CA LEU A 170 9.17 -3.51 -10.41
C LEU A 170 9.82 -2.92 -11.67
N SER A 171 10.81 -3.61 -12.25
CA SER A 171 11.48 -3.15 -13.48
C SER A 171 10.54 -3.06 -14.69
N CYS A 172 9.40 -3.75 -14.66
CA CYS A 172 8.36 -3.69 -15.69
C CYS A 172 7.37 -2.53 -15.51
N CYS A 173 7.40 -1.83 -14.36
CA CYS A 173 6.41 -0.82 -14.00
C CYS A 173 6.66 0.53 -14.71
N SER A 174 6.49 0.55 -16.05
CA SER A 174 6.82 1.71 -16.90
C SER A 174 6.01 2.98 -16.61
N GLN A 175 4.87 2.85 -15.95
CA GLN A 175 3.99 3.97 -15.57
C GLN A 175 4.27 4.51 -14.16
N LEU A 176 5.12 3.83 -13.38
CA LEU A 176 5.33 4.14 -11.96
C LEU A 176 5.90 5.54 -11.79
N THR A 177 5.21 6.35 -10.99
CA THR A 177 5.56 7.72 -10.62
C THR A 177 6.04 7.81 -9.18
N THR A 178 5.35 7.11 -8.26
CA THR A 178 5.64 7.11 -6.83
C THR A 178 5.88 5.69 -6.32
N PHE A 179 6.92 5.52 -5.51
CA PHE A 179 7.20 4.27 -4.81
C PHE A 179 7.67 4.54 -3.38
N SER A 180 6.97 3.98 -2.40
CA SER A 180 7.33 4.05 -0.99
C SER A 180 7.43 2.65 -0.40
N PHE A 181 8.43 2.44 0.45
CA PHE A 181 8.63 1.19 1.20
C PHE A 181 9.39 1.47 2.51
N CYS A 182 9.12 2.62 3.11
CA CYS A 182 9.68 3.05 4.38
C CYS A 182 9.27 2.11 5.52
N GLY A 183 10.07 2.06 6.60
CA GLY A 183 9.78 1.15 7.73
C GLY A 183 10.03 -0.34 7.45
N ASN A 184 10.53 -0.71 6.26
CA ASN A 184 10.99 -2.07 5.97
C ASN A 184 12.49 -2.22 6.31
N PRO A 185 12.91 -3.38 6.87
CA PRO A 185 14.31 -3.65 7.17
C PRO A 185 15.10 -3.99 5.89
N ILE A 186 15.53 -2.96 5.16
CA ILE A 186 16.21 -3.08 3.86
C ILE A 186 17.68 -2.62 3.97
N SER A 187 18.61 -3.44 3.48
CA SER A 187 20.04 -3.10 3.42
C SER A 187 20.37 -2.16 2.26
N MET A 188 21.51 -1.48 2.38
CA MET A 188 22.04 -0.62 1.32
C MET A 188 22.28 -1.40 0.02
N ALA A 189 22.68 -2.67 0.10
CA ALA A 189 22.88 -3.53 -1.07
C ALA A 189 21.59 -3.74 -1.88
N VAL A 190 20.45 -3.87 -1.21
CA VAL A 190 19.15 -4.00 -1.89
C VAL A 190 18.71 -2.65 -2.47
N LEU A 191 18.96 -1.54 -1.79
CA LEU A 191 18.70 -0.20 -2.33
C LEU A 191 19.52 0.08 -3.59
N GLU A 192 20.80 -0.29 -3.61
CA GLU A 192 21.65 -0.23 -4.80
C GLU A 192 21.09 -1.08 -5.95
N SER A 193 20.69 -2.32 -5.66
CA SER A 193 20.04 -3.19 -6.65
C SER A 193 18.75 -2.58 -7.21
N LEU A 194 17.92 -1.97 -6.35
CA LEU A 194 16.70 -1.26 -6.76
C LEU A 194 17.01 -0.11 -7.72
N LEU A 195 18.05 0.69 -7.45
CA LEU A 195 18.46 1.77 -8.35
C LEU A 195 18.78 1.26 -9.76
N HIS A 196 19.53 0.16 -9.85
CA HIS A 196 19.85 -0.46 -11.13
C HIS A 196 18.61 -0.97 -11.88
N HIS A 197 17.61 -1.52 -11.17
CA HIS A 197 16.38 -2.02 -11.79
C HIS A 197 15.39 -0.92 -12.19
N THR A 198 15.46 0.23 -11.53
CA THR A 198 14.51 1.34 -11.74
C THR A 198 15.05 2.43 -12.66
N VAL A 199 16.33 2.38 -13.05
CA VAL A 199 16.96 3.39 -13.93
C VAL A 199 16.18 3.64 -15.22
N GLY A 200 15.57 2.59 -15.80
CA GLY A 200 14.79 2.68 -17.04
C GLY A 200 13.36 3.24 -16.89
N LEU A 201 12.84 3.41 -15.67
CA LEU A 201 11.46 3.83 -15.41
C LEU A 201 11.30 5.34 -15.54
N SER A 202 11.26 5.89 -16.75
CA SER A 202 11.38 7.33 -17.01
C SER A 202 10.36 8.23 -16.29
N LYS A 203 9.22 7.68 -15.85
CA LYS A 203 8.17 8.39 -15.11
C LYS A 203 8.39 8.41 -13.59
N LEU A 204 9.26 7.55 -13.07
CA LEU A 204 9.50 7.41 -11.64
C LEU A 204 10.22 8.67 -11.14
N SER A 205 9.51 9.44 -10.31
CA SER A 205 9.91 10.78 -9.87
C SER A 205 9.96 10.91 -8.35
N HIS A 206 9.18 10.11 -7.62
CA HIS A 206 9.09 10.15 -6.18
C HIS A 206 9.38 8.75 -5.60
N VAL A 207 10.58 8.56 -5.04
CA VAL A 207 10.90 7.33 -4.31
C VAL A 207 11.25 7.68 -2.88
N LEU A 208 10.53 7.08 -1.93
CA LEU A 208 10.80 7.22 -0.51
C LEU A 208 11.55 5.99 -0.04
N TYR A 209 12.83 6.18 0.28
CA TYR A 209 13.71 5.11 0.68
C TYR A 209 13.67 4.95 2.21
N PRO A 210 13.68 3.72 2.75
CA PRO A 210 13.96 3.51 4.17
C PRO A 210 15.41 3.88 4.46
N ALA A 211 15.69 4.35 5.67
CA ALA A 211 17.05 4.40 6.17
C ALA A 211 17.66 2.98 6.10
N PRO A 212 18.85 2.79 5.47
CA PRO A 212 19.42 1.47 5.29
C PRO A 212 19.71 0.78 6.62
N LEU A 213 19.65 -0.56 6.67
CA LEU A 213 19.94 -1.34 7.88
C LEU A 213 21.30 -0.99 8.52
N GLU A 214 22.30 -0.68 7.70
CA GLU A 214 23.65 -0.30 8.11
C GLU A 214 23.72 1.04 8.86
N SER A 215 22.66 1.84 8.78
CA SER A 215 22.56 3.11 9.51
C SER A 215 22.08 2.94 10.96
N TYR A 216 21.62 1.75 11.36
CA TYR A 216 21.15 1.47 12.72
C TYR A 216 22.25 0.87 13.59
N GLU A 217 22.36 1.36 14.83
CA GLU A 217 23.33 0.87 15.83
C GLU A 217 22.82 -0.37 16.57
N ASP A 218 21.51 -0.50 16.72
CA ASP A 218 20.89 -1.59 17.46
C ASP A 218 19.51 -2.00 16.93
N VAL A 219 19.03 -3.14 17.42
CA VAL A 219 17.70 -3.69 17.10
C VAL A 219 16.53 -2.84 17.61
N ARG A 220 16.80 -1.82 18.45
CA ARG A 220 15.78 -0.87 18.93
C ARG A 220 15.57 0.28 17.95
N GLY A 221 16.29 0.31 16.84
CA GLY A 221 16.11 1.29 15.79
C GLY A 221 16.83 2.60 16.06
N THR A 222 17.91 2.59 16.85
CA THR A 222 18.75 3.77 17.10
C THR A 222 19.59 4.07 15.86
N LEU A 223 19.47 5.29 15.30
CA LEU A 223 20.23 5.70 14.12
C LEU A 223 21.62 6.26 14.45
N HIS A 224 22.63 5.77 13.75
CA HIS A 224 23.94 6.40 13.66
C HIS A 224 23.92 7.49 12.58
N LEU A 225 23.61 8.74 12.97
CA LEU A 225 23.45 9.87 12.03
C LEU A 225 24.65 10.09 11.10
N GLY A 226 25.88 9.88 11.57
CA GLY A 226 27.07 9.99 10.72
C GLY A 226 27.17 8.91 9.63
N CYS A 227 26.63 7.72 9.87
CA CYS A 227 26.61 6.62 8.92
C CYS A 227 25.50 6.87 7.91
N LEU A 228 24.31 7.26 8.39
CA LEU A 228 23.19 7.68 7.54
C LEU A 228 23.59 8.79 6.56
N ALA A 229 24.33 9.81 7.02
CA ALA A 229 24.81 10.89 6.16
C ALA A 229 25.80 10.41 5.07
N GLN A 230 26.67 9.46 5.41
CA GLN A 230 27.59 8.85 4.44
C GLN A 230 26.85 8.02 3.39
N LEU A 231 25.92 7.16 3.82
CA LEU A 231 25.10 6.34 2.92
C LEU A 231 24.20 7.21 2.03
N HIS A 232 23.68 8.32 2.56
CA HIS A 232 22.90 9.29 1.78
C HIS A 232 23.73 9.91 0.67
N THR A 233 24.92 10.38 1.01
CA THR A 233 25.86 10.96 0.04
C THR A 233 26.19 9.96 -1.06
N TRP A 234 26.44 8.70 -0.67
CA TRP A 234 26.72 7.63 -1.62
C TRP A 234 25.53 7.36 -2.55
N MET A 235 24.32 7.22 -2.01
CA MET A 235 23.11 6.96 -2.80
C MET A 235 22.79 8.11 -3.76
N LYS A 236 22.96 9.35 -3.29
CA LYS A 236 22.80 10.56 -4.10
C LYS A 236 23.77 10.58 -5.28
N GLN A 237 25.02 10.20 -5.06
CA GLN A 237 26.03 10.12 -6.13
C GLN A 237 25.62 9.07 -7.17
N MET A 238 25.20 7.88 -6.76
CA MET A 238 24.76 6.82 -7.69
C MET A 238 23.57 7.27 -8.56
N LEU A 239 22.62 7.97 -7.95
CA LEU A 239 21.46 8.52 -8.65
C LEU A 239 21.85 9.61 -9.65
N GLN A 240 22.81 10.48 -9.30
CA GLN A 240 23.38 11.47 -10.22
C GLN A 240 24.07 10.81 -11.41
N GLU A 241 24.91 9.80 -11.17
CA GLU A 241 25.59 9.02 -12.21
C GLU A 241 24.61 8.28 -13.13
N SER A 242 23.45 7.89 -12.58
CA SER A 242 22.36 7.25 -13.32
C SER A 242 21.45 8.23 -14.07
N GLY A 243 21.77 9.52 -14.08
CA GLY A 243 20.98 10.56 -14.76
C GLY A 243 19.66 10.92 -14.05
N ARG A 244 19.51 10.53 -12.78
CA ARG A 244 18.34 10.79 -11.94
C ARG A 244 18.72 11.67 -10.74
N PRO A 245 18.91 12.98 -10.91
CA PRO A 245 19.33 13.86 -9.82
C PRO A 245 18.24 14.13 -8.76
N GLY A 246 17.20 13.28 -8.69
CA GLY A 246 16.08 13.43 -7.76
C GLY A 246 16.52 13.47 -6.30
N MET A 247 15.68 14.09 -5.47
CA MET A 247 15.96 14.25 -4.04
C MET A 247 15.77 12.90 -3.33
N VAL A 248 16.84 12.36 -2.73
CA VAL A 248 16.79 11.15 -1.92
C VAL A 248 16.37 11.52 -0.51
N TRP A 249 15.23 11.01 -0.07
CA TRP A 249 14.79 11.12 1.32
C TRP A 249 14.92 9.77 1.96
N PHE A 250 15.62 9.70 3.10
CA PHE A 250 15.54 8.54 3.96
C PHE A 250 14.49 8.76 5.02
N SER A 251 13.52 7.86 5.08
CA SER A 251 12.60 7.78 6.20
C SER A 251 13.17 6.83 7.25
N ALA A 252 13.30 7.31 8.48
CA ALA A 252 13.63 6.47 9.63
C ALA A 252 12.41 6.30 10.54
N ASN A 253 12.53 5.39 11.51
CA ASN A 253 11.46 5.05 12.45
C ASN A 253 10.65 6.27 12.94
N PRO A 254 9.34 6.10 13.13
CA PRO A 254 8.49 7.17 13.64
C PRO A 254 9.10 7.82 14.89
N CYS A 255 9.03 9.14 14.96
CA CYS A 255 9.54 9.87 16.11
C CYS A 255 8.87 9.35 17.38
N PRO A 256 9.63 8.99 18.43
CA PRO A 256 9.07 8.48 19.68
C PRO A 256 8.21 9.50 20.45
N HIS A 257 8.26 10.79 20.08
CA HIS A 257 7.46 11.86 20.70
C HIS A 257 6.18 12.19 19.92
N CYS A 258 6.26 12.38 18.60
CA CYS A 258 5.14 12.80 17.74
C CYS A 258 4.45 11.61 17.05
N GLY A 259 5.14 10.47 16.87
CA GLY A 259 4.67 9.36 16.05
C GLY A 259 4.75 9.62 14.55
N ASP A 260 5.20 10.81 14.12
CA ASP A 260 5.39 11.13 12.71
C ASP A 260 6.70 10.55 12.18
N TRP A 261 6.68 10.16 10.90
CA TRP A 261 7.87 9.73 10.17
C TRP A 261 8.91 10.85 10.12
N THR A 262 10.13 10.54 10.55
CA THR A 262 11.25 11.45 10.42
C THR A 262 11.90 11.25 9.06
N PHE A 263 11.82 12.29 8.22
CA PHE A 263 12.47 12.30 6.91
C PHE A 263 13.79 13.05 7.00
N TYR A 264 14.87 12.41 6.60
CA TYR A 264 16.21 12.97 6.60
C TYR A 264 16.59 13.41 5.19
N ASP A 265 16.57 14.72 4.96
CA ASP A 265 17.32 15.42 3.90
C ASP A 265 18.64 15.94 4.52
N PRO A 266 19.78 15.96 3.80
CA PRO A 266 21.01 16.61 4.26
C PRO A 266 20.87 18.08 4.68
N GLU A 267 19.81 18.80 4.28
CA GLU A 267 19.34 20.00 4.98
C GLU A 267 18.06 19.64 5.76
N PRO A 268 18.09 19.60 7.10
CA PRO A 268 17.18 18.74 7.84
C PRO A 268 15.74 19.28 7.85
N ILE A 269 14.76 18.45 7.46
CA ILE A 269 13.38 18.57 7.95
C ILE A 269 13.23 17.59 9.12
N LEU A 270 13.67 18.01 10.30
CA LEU A 270 13.43 17.27 11.55
C LEU A 270 11.92 17.23 11.88
N CYS A 271 11.41 16.16 12.54
CA CYS A 271 10.09 16.27 13.21
C CYS A 271 10.15 17.54 14.08
N PRO A 272 9.10 18.38 14.09
CA PRO A 272 9.06 19.61 14.89
C PRO A 272 9.47 19.42 16.36
N CYS A 273 9.32 18.22 16.91
CA CYS A 273 9.79 17.85 18.26
C CYS A 273 11.31 17.90 18.47
N TYR A 274 12.12 17.87 17.41
CA TYR A 274 13.59 17.94 17.46
C TYR A 274 14.15 19.30 17.02
N MET A 275 13.27 20.25 16.66
CA MET A 275 13.67 21.63 16.37
C MET A 275 13.75 22.40 17.70
N PRO A 276 14.87 23.08 18.02
CA PRO A 276 14.93 23.95 19.20
C PRO A 276 13.93 25.11 19.05
N VAL A 277 13.17 25.38 20.12
CA VAL A 277 12.19 26.49 20.23
C VAL A 277 12.90 27.83 20.33
#